data_AF-A0A6A4P1J3-F1
#
_entry.id   AF-A0A6A4P1J3-F1
#
_cell.length_a   1.000
_cell.length_b   1.000
_cell.length_c   1.000
_cell.angle_alpha   90.00
_cell.angle_beta   90.00
_cell.angle_gamma   90.00
#
_symmetry.space_group_name_H-M   'P 1'
#
loop_
_entity.id
_entity.type
_entity.pdbx_description
1 polymer ?
#
loop_
_entity_poly.entity_id
_entity_poly.type
_entity_poly.pdbx_seq_one_letter_code
_entity_poly.pdbx_strand_id
1 'polypeptide(L)'
;MKGISYRGNHIYFQQYALQALEPTWITYRQTEASRRAMSRNVQWSGQIWVHIFPDKPIIVRHTKTRMGLVKGSLEYWVVVVKPGRILY
;
A
#
# COMPACT_ATOMS: atom_id res chain seq x y z
N MET A 1 10.34 -7.93 -3.04
CA MET A 1 9.87 -8.09 -4.43
C MET A 1 11.06 -7.83 -5.33
N LYS A 2 11.33 -8.68 -6.32
CA LYS A 2 12.40 -8.41 -7.29
C LYS A 2 11.82 -7.68 -8.51
N GLY A 3 12.60 -6.76 -9.05
CA GLY A 3 12.31 -6.00 -10.27
C GLY A 3 11.53 -4.69 -10.05
N ILE A 4 11.47 -3.91 -11.12
CA ILE A 4 10.74 -2.65 -11.21
C ILE A 4 9.25 -2.88 -11.48
N SER A 5 8.42 -1.90 -11.10
CA SER A 5 7.04 -1.84 -11.56
C SER A 5 7.02 -1.59 -13.07
N TYR A 6 6.07 -2.19 -13.79
CA TYR A 6 5.84 -1.93 -15.22
C TYR A 6 4.50 -1.24 -15.49
N ARG A 7 3.65 -1.11 -14.46
CA ARG A 7 2.28 -0.58 -14.56
C ARG A 7 2.07 0.45 -13.46
N GLY A 8 1.32 1.51 -13.75
CA GLY A 8 1.04 2.57 -12.76
C GLY A 8 2.29 3.35 -12.36
N ASN A 9 3.17 3.61 -13.33
CA ASN A 9 4.41 4.39 -13.14
C ASN A 9 4.37 5.75 -13.84
N HIS A 10 3.27 6.05 -14.55
CA HIS A 10 3.09 7.30 -15.26
C HIS A 10 1.96 8.10 -14.62
N ILE A 11 2.14 9.41 -14.59
CA ILE A 11 1.15 10.36 -14.12
C ILE A 11 0.23 10.70 -15.30
N TYR A 12 -1.07 10.47 -15.17
CA TYR A 12 -2.02 10.67 -16.27
C TYR A 12 -2.77 12.00 -16.17
N PHE A 13 -3.22 12.37 -14.96
CA PHE A 13 -4.15 13.50 -14.76
C PHE A 13 -3.63 14.58 -13.82
N GLN A 14 -2.59 14.29 -13.04
CA GLN A 14 -2.06 15.19 -12.02
C GLN A 14 -0.71 15.78 -12.45
N GLN A 15 -0.27 16.83 -11.74
CA GLN A 15 1.02 17.47 -11.97
C GLN A 15 2.14 16.85 -11.12
N TYR A 16 1.77 16.26 -9.98
CA TYR A 16 2.68 15.62 -9.03
C TYR A 16 2.11 14.27 -8.60
N ALA A 17 3.00 13.36 -8.23
CA ALA A 17 2.65 12.04 -7.75
C ALA A 17 3.70 11.54 -6.75
N LEU A 18 3.29 10.62 -5.87
CA LEU A 18 4.20 10.01 -4.90
C LEU A 18 4.64 8.64 -5.40
N GLN A 19 5.92 8.51 -5.77
CA GLN A 19 6.49 7.28 -6.29
C GLN A 19 7.22 6.48 -5.19
N ALA A 20 7.04 5.17 -5.19
CA ALA A 20 7.79 4.27 -4.33
C ALA A 20 9.22 4.06 -4.87
N LEU A 21 10.24 4.37 -4.08
CA LEU A 21 11.64 4.12 -4.42
C LEU A 21 12.06 2.68 -4.09
N GLU A 22 11.48 2.11 -3.03
CA GLU A 22 11.87 0.82 -2.49
C GLU A 22 10.73 -0.20 -2.53
N PRO A 23 11.04 -1.51 -2.62
CA PRO A 23 10.03 -2.55 -2.54
C PRO A 23 9.55 -2.69 -1.10
N THR A 24 8.26 -2.46 -0.85
CA THR A 24 7.69 -2.57 0.50
C THR A 24 6.28 -3.13 0.49
N TRP A 25 5.84 -3.62 1.65
CA TRP A 25 4.44 -3.98 1.89
C TRP A 25 3.78 -2.86 2.66
N ILE A 26 2.69 -2.33 2.09
CA ILE A 26 1.94 -1.23 2.69
C ILE A 26 0.61 -1.78 3.18
N THR A 27 0.32 -1.59 4.45
CA THR A 27 -0.97 -1.95 5.04
C THR A 27 -2.02 -0.90 4.72
N TYR A 28 -3.30 -1.28 4.74
CA TYR A 28 -4.41 -0.33 4.58
C TYR A 28 -4.32 0.87 5.55
N ARG A 29 -3.91 0.61 6.81
CA ARG A 29 -3.76 1.66 7.83
C ARG A 29 -2.71 2.70 7.45
N GLN A 30 -1.60 2.28 6.85
CA GLN A 30 -0.56 3.20 6.38
C GLN A 30 -1.04 4.03 5.20
N THR A 31 -1.72 3.41 4.23
CA THR A 31 -2.32 4.14 3.09
C THR A 31 -3.31 5.21 3.56
N GLU A 32 -4.15 4.89 4.54
CA GLU A 32 -5.13 5.85 5.07
C GLU A 32 -4.48 6.93 5.94
N ALA A 33 -3.45 6.58 6.72
CA ALA A 33 -2.67 7.56 7.48
C ALA A 33 -1.99 8.58 6.56
N SER A 34 -1.35 8.11 5.48
CA SER A 34 -0.73 8.95 4.46
C SER A 34 -1.76 9.84 3.74
N ARG A 35 -2.92 9.28 3.34
CA ARG A 35 -4.01 10.06 2.72
C ARG A 35 -4.51 11.16 3.66
N ARG A 36 -4.75 10.83 4.94
CA ARG A 36 -5.21 11.80 5.94
C ARG A 36 -4.16 12.88 6.22
N ALA A 37 -2.87 12.54 6.22
CA ALA A 37 -1.78 13.51 6.35
C ALA A 37 -1.74 14.47 5.14
N MET A 38 -1.88 13.95 3.92
CA MET A 38 -1.98 14.78 2.72
C MET A 38 -3.20 15.70 2.77
N SER A 39 -4.39 15.17 3.12
CA SER A 39 -5.62 15.97 3.22
C SER A 39 -5.56 17.08 4.28
N ARG A 40 -4.71 16.95 5.32
CA ARG A 40 -4.50 18.01 6.32
C ARG A 40 -3.61 19.13 5.80
N ASN A 41 -2.64 18.80 4.93
CA ASN A 41 -1.68 19.76 4.39
C ASN A 41 -2.20 20.44 3.12
N VAL A 42 -3.03 19.75 2.35
CA VAL A 42 -3.72 20.28 1.19
C VAL A 42 -4.88 21.14 1.68
N GLN A 43 -4.73 22.46 1.55
CA GLN A 43 -5.82 23.41 1.81
C GLN A 43 -7.01 23.12 0.90
N TRP A 44 -8.22 23.54 1.30
CA TRP A 44 -9.55 23.07 0.87
C TRP A 44 -9.80 22.68 -0.60
N SER A 45 -9.00 23.11 -1.59
CA SER A 45 -9.26 22.89 -3.01
C SER A 45 -8.48 21.75 -3.69
N GLY A 46 -7.65 20.95 -2.99
CA GLY A 46 -6.90 19.88 -3.65
C GLY A 46 -7.59 18.50 -3.59
N GLN A 47 -7.66 17.82 -4.74
CA GLN A 47 -8.10 16.42 -4.84
C GLN A 47 -6.90 15.49 -4.69
N ILE A 48 -7.04 14.45 -3.86
CA ILE A 48 -6.01 13.43 -3.63
C ILE A 48 -6.55 12.10 -4.12
N TRP A 49 -5.81 11.45 -5.01
CA TRP A 49 -6.16 10.14 -5.56
C TRP A 49 -5.33 9.06 -4.88
N VAL A 50 -5.93 7.90 -4.61
CA VAL A 50 -5.21 6.73 -4.08
C VAL A 50 -5.13 5.70 -5.21
N HIS A 51 -3.92 5.43 -5.70
CA HIS A 51 -3.71 4.53 -6.85
C HIS A 51 -3.45 3.07 -6.45
N ILE A 52 -3.32 2.79 -5.15
CA ILE A 52 -3.03 1.46 -4.62
C ILE A 52 -4.21 0.89 -3.84
N PHE A 53 -4.49 -0.40 -4.04
CA PHE A 53 -5.56 -1.13 -3.35
C PHE A 53 -4.99 -2.39 -2.69
N PRO A 54 -5.33 -2.67 -1.41
CA PRO A 54 -4.83 -3.84 -0.69
C PRO A 54 -5.51 -5.11 -1.20
N ASP A 55 -4.77 -5.87 -2.00
CA ASP A 55 -5.23 -7.05 -2.71
C ASP A 55 -4.65 -8.36 -2.16
N LYS A 56 -3.54 -8.29 -1.41
CA LYS A 56 -2.88 -9.49 -0.87
C LYS A 56 -3.29 -9.75 0.58
N PRO A 57 -3.88 -10.91 0.90
CA PRO A 57 -4.18 -11.27 2.28
C PRO A 57 -2.93 -11.76 3.03
N ILE A 58 -2.79 -11.33 4.28
CA ILE A 58 -1.79 -11.84 5.22
C ILE A 58 -2.50 -12.71 6.27
N ILE A 59 -2.02 -13.95 6.37
CA ILE A 59 -2.54 -14.95 7.29
C ILE A 59 -1.53 -15.14 8.41
N VAL A 60 -1.98 -15.00 9.65
CA VAL A 60 -1.12 -15.07 10.83
C VAL A 60 -1.67 -16.11 11.80
N ARG A 61 -0.76 -16.86 12.43
CA ARG A 61 -1.10 -17.78 13.51
C ARG A 61 -0.97 -17.03 14.83
N HIS A 62 -1.87 -17.29 15.77
CA HIS A 62 -1.78 -16.73 17.10
C HIS A 62 -0.47 -17.12 17.79
N THR A 63 0.15 -16.16 18.49
CA THR A 63 1.49 -16.22 19.10
C THR A 63 1.71 -17.36 20.11
N LYS A 64 0.65 -18.06 20.55
CA LYS A 64 0.71 -19.12 21.57
C LYS A 64 0.44 -20.54 21.03
N THR A 65 0.38 -20.73 19.71
CA THR A 65 0.14 -22.05 19.11
C THR A 65 1.44 -22.75 18.71
N ARG A 66 1.51 -24.07 18.94
CA ARG A 66 2.62 -24.91 18.44
C ARG A 66 2.55 -25.02 16.91
N MET A 67 3.71 -25.29 16.29
CA MET A 67 3.82 -25.53 14.86
C MET A 67 3.02 -26.79 14.45
N GLY A 68 2.22 -26.72 13.37
CA GLY A 68 1.51 -27.89 12.79
C GLY A 68 0.04 -27.68 12.37
N LEU A 69 -0.46 -28.62 11.56
CA LEU A 69 -1.83 -28.87 11.04
C LEU A 69 -2.60 -27.81 10.24
N VAL A 70 -2.72 -26.54 10.67
CA VAL A 70 -3.63 -25.58 9.97
C VAL A 70 -2.97 -24.23 9.71
N LYS A 71 -3.28 -23.64 8.54
CA LYS A 71 -2.94 -22.25 8.19
C LYS A 71 -3.73 -21.31 9.11
N GLY A 72 -3.13 -20.20 9.56
CA GLY A 72 -3.77 -19.26 10.50
C GLY A 72 -5.04 -18.58 9.95
N SER A 73 -5.55 -17.60 10.67
CA SER A 73 -6.66 -16.75 10.21
C SER A 73 -6.14 -15.54 9.42
N LEU A 74 -6.99 -15.02 8.53
CA LEU A 74 -6.70 -13.79 7.80
C LEU A 74 -6.75 -12.60 8.76
N GLU A 75 -5.63 -11.91 8.91
CA GLU A 75 -5.49 -10.82 9.90
C GLU A 75 -5.64 -9.45 9.24
N TYR A 76 -4.94 -9.22 8.13
CA TYR A 76 -5.00 -7.96 7.39
C TYR A 76 -4.61 -8.13 5.93
N TRP A 77 -4.92 -7.09 5.15
CA TRP A 77 -4.57 -7.01 3.73
C TRP A 77 -3.41 -6.02 3.53
N VAL A 78 -2.53 -6.36 2.60
CA VAL A 78 -1.39 -5.53 2.22
C VAL A 78 -1.38 -5.29 0.72
N VAL A 79 -0.89 -4.12 0.34
CA VAL A 79 -0.46 -3.82 -1.01
C VAL A 79 0.98 -4.27 -1.15
N VAL A 80 1.28 -4.99 -2.22
CA VAL A 80 2.66 -5.34 -2.57
C VAL A 80 3.19 -4.29 -3.56
N VAL A 81 4.09 -3.42 -3.12
CA VAL A 81 4.59 -2.31 -3.92
C VAL A 81 5.99 -2.62 -4.46
N LYS A 82 6.17 -2.42 -5.77
CA LYS A 82 7.47 -2.46 -6.44
C LYS A 82 8.05 -1.05 -6.58
N PRO A 83 9.39 -0.91 -6.65
CA PRO A 83 10.04 0.34 -7.04
C PRO A 83 9.48 0.88 -8.34
N GLY A 84 9.28 2.19 -8.40
CA GLY A 84 8.76 2.92 -9.56
C GLY A 84 7.25 3.05 -9.63
N ARG A 85 6.50 2.37 -8.73
CA ARG A 85 5.03 2.44 -8.66
C ARG A 85 4.57 3.77 -8.07
N ILE A 86 3.57 4.41 -8.68
CA ILE A 86 2.89 5.59 -8.13
C ILE A 86 1.85 5.14 -7.09
N LEU A 87 1.87 5.79 -5.93
CA LEU A 87 1.00 5.51 -4.79
C LEU A 87 -0.20 6.48 -4.72
N TYR A 88 0.06 7.77 -5.00
CA TYR A 88 -0.90 8.88 -4.99
C TYR A 88 -0.66 9.80 -6.18
#